data_AF-A0A6G1HDR3-F1
#
_entry.id   AF-A0A6G1HDR3-F1
#
_cell.length_a   1.000
_cell.length_b   1.000
_cell.length_c   1.000
_cell.angle_alpha   90.00
_cell.angle_beta   90.00
_cell.angle_gamma   90.00
#
_symmetry.space_group_name_H-M   'P 1'
#
loop_
_entity.id
_entity.type
_entity.pdbx_description
1 polymer ?
#
loop_
_entity_poly.entity_id
_entity_poly.type
_entity_poly.pdbx_seq_one_letter_code
_entity_poly.pdbx_strand_id
1 'polypeptide(L)'
;MSYYNSTTTSANATPRPGSYHDEDDNISQAPRQNPFATPYGTTPDGSRNHSRAGSSTALQTQDQRWFHSRRVKKGTVDRPWMNKKDPKEKWVTIIPVAGILIGLIVSGVLIWDGLRSVVNHKYCQVLDEDFSAGLNSAVWTMESEVGGFGNGEFEQTTTTGENAFVENGELVIKPTLQDAADVEKDGFVINLIKDKGSLCSSTHWTDCVAVNNVTNGSSIPPVKSGRINTKKGATIKFGRVEVTAQLPEGDWLWPAIWMLPVKDTYGPWPRSGEIDIVESRGNNHTYQQGGNNIVSSTLHWGPNEANDGWFRNNVKREALHTTYSKAYHTFGIEWSEKYIFSYIDTRLLQVMYVNFDKPFFQKGQFPLSDSNGTRLQDPWSFTGNDATPFDQDFYLILNVAVGGTNGWFKDGKSGKPWVDGSPSARRDFWNARNMWQSTWTKPEMRIKRVQMWQESGFNGCAA
;
A
#
# COMPACT_ATOMS: atom_id res chain seq x y z
N MET A 1 -41.26 -5.76 53.84
CA MET A 1 -41.57 -7.20 53.67
C MET A 1 -40.76 -7.65 52.46
N SER A 2 -39.60 -8.28 52.65
CA SER A 2 -39.43 -9.75 52.86
C SER A 2 -39.70 -10.51 51.54
N TYR A 3 -38.87 -11.35 50.95
CA TYR A 3 -37.56 -11.96 51.26
C TYR A 3 -36.99 -12.53 49.93
N TYR A 4 -35.68 -12.82 49.93
CA TYR A 4 -34.92 -13.70 49.03
C TYR A 4 -35.66 -14.96 48.54
N ASN A 5 -35.43 -15.43 47.30
CA ASN A 5 -34.42 -16.47 47.02
C ASN A 5 -34.29 -16.87 45.54
N SER A 6 -33.04 -17.12 45.20
CA SER A 6 -32.46 -17.69 43.98
C SER A 6 -32.72 -19.19 43.80
N THR A 7 -32.84 -19.64 42.55
CA THR A 7 -32.58 -21.03 42.15
C THR A 7 -31.84 -21.09 40.80
N THR A 8 -30.68 -21.71 40.87
CA THR A 8 -29.74 -22.13 39.83
C THR A 8 -30.24 -23.35 39.06
N THR A 9 -30.01 -23.40 37.75
CA THR A 9 -29.98 -24.65 36.96
C THR A 9 -28.62 -24.78 36.26
N SER A 10 -27.98 -25.90 36.55
CA SER A 10 -26.68 -26.36 36.07
C SER A 10 -26.76 -26.93 34.66
N ALA A 11 -25.83 -26.53 33.79
CA ALA A 11 -25.46 -27.31 32.61
C ALA A 11 -23.94 -27.55 32.61
N ASN A 12 -23.57 -28.82 32.60
CA ASN A 12 -22.21 -29.34 32.59
C ASN A 12 -21.44 -28.91 31.34
N ALA A 13 -20.30 -28.25 31.54
CA ALA A 13 -19.24 -28.12 30.55
C ALA A 13 -18.05 -29.00 30.98
N THR A 14 -17.60 -29.86 30.08
CA THR A 14 -16.41 -30.70 30.21
C THR A 14 -15.13 -29.85 30.23
N PRO A 15 -14.16 -30.12 31.13
CA PRO A 15 -12.98 -29.27 31.30
C PRO A 15 -11.82 -29.62 30.34
N ARG A 16 -11.24 -28.59 29.72
CA ARG A 16 -9.89 -28.63 29.11
C ARG A 16 -8.83 -28.43 30.21
N PRO A 17 -7.70 -29.16 30.21
CA PRO A 17 -6.69 -29.06 31.25
C PRO A 17 -5.67 -27.94 31.00
N GLY A 18 -5.28 -27.25 32.08
CA GLY A 18 -3.89 -26.85 32.30
C GLY A 18 -3.56 -25.36 32.25
N SER A 19 -3.88 -24.62 33.31
CA SER A 19 -3.12 -23.44 33.73
C SER A 19 -2.12 -23.87 34.80
N TYR A 20 -0.82 -23.71 34.54
CA TYR A 20 0.25 -24.00 35.49
C TYR A 20 0.57 -22.78 36.38
N HIS A 21 0.85 -23.09 37.64
CA HIS A 21 1.22 -22.21 38.73
C HIS A 21 2.52 -21.44 38.48
N ASP A 22 2.56 -20.20 38.98
CA ASP A 22 3.78 -19.46 39.28
C ASP A 22 4.56 -20.17 40.40
N GLU A 23 5.76 -20.65 40.09
CA GLU A 23 6.83 -20.86 41.07
C GLU A 23 8.10 -20.16 40.55
N ASP A 24 8.66 -19.34 41.43
CA ASP A 24 9.92 -18.63 41.28
C ASP A 24 11.09 -19.60 41.08
N ASP A 25 11.75 -19.55 39.92
CA ASP A 25 13.10 -20.09 39.75
C ASP A 25 14.00 -19.09 39.00
N ASN A 26 14.86 -18.44 39.78
CA ASN A 26 15.80 -17.43 39.35
C ASN A 26 17.07 -18.12 38.79
N ILE A 27 17.09 -18.40 37.48
CA ILE A 27 18.27 -18.96 36.80
C ILE A 27 19.01 -17.84 36.04
N SER A 28 20.20 -17.50 36.53
CA SER A 28 21.14 -16.59 35.85
C SER A 28 21.51 -17.08 34.45
N GLN A 29 21.45 -16.18 33.47
CA GLN A 29 21.92 -16.43 32.10
C GLN A 29 23.43 -16.67 32.07
N ALA A 30 23.85 -17.79 31.50
CA ALA A 30 25.25 -18.02 31.14
C ALA A 30 25.65 -17.07 29.98
N PRO A 31 26.85 -16.46 30.03
CA PRO A 31 27.28 -15.55 28.97
C PRO A 31 27.56 -16.32 27.66
N ARG A 32 27.10 -15.75 26.54
CA ARG A 32 27.34 -16.27 25.19
C ARG A 32 28.84 -16.22 24.87
N GLN A 33 29.47 -17.39 24.75
CA GLN A 33 30.84 -17.49 24.23
C GLN A 33 30.85 -17.27 22.70
N ASN A 34 31.70 -16.33 22.27
CA ASN A 34 31.99 -16.07 20.86
C ASN A 34 32.80 -17.25 20.26
N PRO A 35 32.33 -17.90 19.18
CA PRO A 35 33.01 -19.06 18.59
C PRO A 35 34.31 -18.72 17.83
N PHE A 36 34.74 -17.44 17.82
CA PHE A 36 35.97 -16.99 17.16
C PHE A 36 37.08 -16.52 18.12
N ALA A 37 36.97 -16.78 19.42
CA ALA A 37 38.03 -16.42 20.37
C ALA A 37 39.20 -17.42 20.33
N THR A 38 40.40 -16.96 19.97
CA THR A 38 41.66 -17.73 20.07
C THR A 38 42.10 -17.86 21.54
N PRO A 39 42.61 -19.01 22.02
CA PRO A 39 43.03 -19.15 23.41
C PRO A 39 44.36 -18.41 23.66
N TYR A 40 44.35 -17.46 24.60
CA TYR A 40 45.57 -16.89 25.18
C TYR A 40 46.30 -17.96 26.01
N GLY A 41 47.60 -18.11 25.75
CA GLY A 41 48.49 -18.99 26.49
C GLY A 41 48.74 -18.47 27.90
N THR A 42 48.68 -19.37 28.88
CA THR A 42 49.05 -19.12 30.26
C THR A 42 50.48 -19.61 30.52
N THR A 43 51.37 -18.69 30.89
CA THR A 43 52.64 -18.97 31.58
C THR A 43 52.42 -18.81 33.09
N PRO A 44 53.01 -19.66 33.96
CA PRO A 44 53.02 -19.41 35.39
C PRO A 44 54.38 -18.89 35.87
N ASP A 45 54.34 -17.76 36.59
CA ASP A 45 55.42 -17.26 37.45
C ASP A 45 55.10 -17.62 38.92
N GLY A 46 56.13 -17.80 39.72
CA GLY A 46 56.13 -18.51 41.00
C GLY A 46 56.31 -17.64 42.24
N SER A 47 56.14 -18.29 43.41
CA SER A 47 56.83 -18.07 44.70
C SER A 47 56.15 -18.97 45.75
N ARG A 48 56.74 -20.12 46.13
CA ARG A 48 57.80 -20.37 47.14
C ARG A 48 57.48 -19.86 48.56
N ASN A 49 57.35 -20.80 49.51
CA ASN A 49 58.25 -20.91 50.66
C ASN A 49 58.15 -22.26 51.43
N HIS A 50 59.33 -22.91 51.57
CA HIS A 50 59.90 -23.78 52.63
C HIS A 50 59.17 -25.03 53.18
N SER A 51 59.80 -26.14 53.63
CA SER A 51 61.09 -26.86 53.48
C SER A 51 61.04 -28.02 54.51
N ARG A 52 61.25 -29.31 54.13
CA ARG A 52 62.02 -30.34 54.89
C ARG A 52 62.08 -31.72 54.21
N ALA A 53 63.27 -32.33 54.36
CA ALA A 53 63.85 -33.61 53.92
C ALA A 53 62.91 -34.82 53.71
N GLY A 54 63.16 -35.82 52.85
CA GLY A 54 64.31 -36.14 51.98
C GLY A 54 64.39 -37.68 51.83
N SER A 55 64.21 -38.22 50.62
CA SER A 55 64.73 -39.55 50.20
C SER A 55 64.40 -39.84 48.73
N SER A 56 65.31 -40.59 48.10
CA SER A 56 65.42 -40.86 46.68
C SER A 56 64.34 -41.78 46.11
N THR A 57 63.56 -41.26 45.18
CA THR A 57 63.17 -42.00 43.97
C THR A 57 63.27 -41.04 42.80
N ALA A 58 64.25 -41.28 41.93
CA ALA A 58 64.34 -40.63 40.64
C ALA A 58 63.15 -41.07 39.79
N LEU A 59 62.00 -40.41 39.97
CA LEU A 59 61.03 -40.30 38.90
C LEU A 59 61.70 -39.41 37.86
N GLN A 60 62.35 -40.05 36.89
CA GLN A 60 62.60 -39.46 35.59
C GLN A 60 61.29 -38.79 35.18
N THR A 61 61.23 -37.47 35.27
CA THR A 61 60.25 -36.68 34.55
C THR A 61 60.43 -37.09 33.11
N GLN A 62 59.48 -37.90 32.60
CA GLN A 62 59.44 -38.31 31.22
C GLN A 62 59.65 -37.04 30.40
N ASP A 63 60.70 -37.02 29.57
CA ASP A 63 60.81 -36.05 28.49
C ASP A 63 59.43 -35.99 27.84
N GLN A 64 58.78 -34.83 27.95
CA GLN A 64 57.55 -34.52 27.25
C GLN A 64 57.84 -34.83 25.78
N ARG A 65 57.37 -35.98 25.29
CA ARG A 65 57.57 -36.38 23.89
C ARG A 65 56.84 -35.35 23.06
N TRP A 66 57.58 -34.35 22.59
CA TRP A 66 57.08 -33.38 21.63
C TRP A 66 56.55 -34.20 20.44
N PHE A 67 55.31 -33.97 20.05
CA PHE A 67 54.76 -34.62 18.87
C PHE A 67 55.51 -34.09 17.65
N HIS A 68 56.62 -34.74 17.29
CA HIS A 68 57.22 -34.54 15.99
C HIS A 68 56.20 -35.03 14.97
N SER A 69 55.54 -34.10 14.29
CA SER A 69 54.82 -34.39 13.06
C SER A 69 55.78 -35.11 12.12
N ARG A 70 55.71 -36.45 12.09
CA ARG A 70 56.41 -37.26 11.11
C ARG A 70 55.64 -37.12 9.81
N ARG A 71 55.80 -35.97 9.16
CA ARG A 71 55.32 -35.76 7.81
C ARG A 71 56.11 -36.73 6.93
N VAL A 72 55.53 -37.89 6.69
CA VAL A 72 56.07 -38.89 5.77
C VAL A 72 56.32 -38.20 4.44
N LYS A 73 57.57 -38.19 3.97
CA LYS A 73 57.92 -37.59 2.68
C LYS A 73 57.14 -38.33 1.59
N LYS A 74 56.53 -37.58 0.68
CA LYS A 74 55.70 -38.15 -0.39
C LYS A 74 56.56 -39.14 -1.19
N GLY A 75 56.21 -40.44 -1.16
CA GLY A 75 56.94 -41.52 -1.85
C GLY A 75 57.86 -42.40 -0.98
N THR A 76 58.09 -42.10 0.30
CA THR A 76 58.98 -42.93 1.16
C THR A 76 58.28 -44.09 1.86
N VAL A 77 56.97 -44.22 1.71
CA VAL A 77 56.17 -45.33 2.26
C VAL A 77 55.46 -46.00 1.10
N ASP A 78 55.74 -47.29 0.93
CA ASP A 78 55.06 -48.12 -0.05
C ASP A 78 53.58 -48.22 0.32
N ARG A 79 52.70 -47.92 -0.64
CA ARG A 79 51.25 -47.90 -0.44
C ARG A 79 50.61 -48.94 -1.36
N PRO A 80 50.79 -50.24 -1.08
CA PRO A 80 50.31 -51.31 -1.95
C PRO A 80 48.78 -51.26 -2.16
N TRP A 81 48.02 -50.67 -1.22
CA TRP A 81 46.58 -50.43 -1.35
C TRP A 81 46.21 -49.38 -2.41
N MET A 82 47.15 -48.57 -2.89
CA MET A 82 46.95 -47.61 -3.99
C MET A 82 47.16 -48.25 -5.37
N ASN A 83 47.80 -49.43 -5.44
CA ASN A 83 48.07 -50.14 -6.70
C ASN A 83 46.80 -50.74 -7.32
N LYS A 84 45.76 -50.97 -6.50
CA LYS A 84 44.47 -51.52 -6.93
C LYS A 84 43.38 -50.48 -6.70
N LYS A 85 43.07 -49.68 -7.74
CA LYS A 85 41.96 -48.72 -7.70
C LYS A 85 40.64 -49.46 -7.57
N ASP A 86 39.81 -49.06 -6.61
CA ASP A 86 38.42 -49.54 -6.54
C ASP A 86 37.65 -48.93 -7.74
N PRO A 87 37.08 -49.73 -8.65
CA PRO A 87 36.25 -49.20 -9.73
C PRO A 87 35.08 -48.34 -9.22
N LYS A 88 34.64 -48.53 -7.97
CA LYS A 88 33.57 -47.74 -7.35
C LYS A 88 34.00 -46.32 -6.93
N GLU A 89 35.30 -46.07 -6.77
CA GLU A 89 35.85 -44.77 -6.37
C GLU A 89 35.50 -43.64 -7.38
N LYS A 90 35.36 -43.99 -8.67
CA LYS A 90 34.91 -43.05 -9.70
C LYS A 90 33.52 -42.47 -9.41
N TRP A 91 32.61 -43.26 -8.83
CA TRP A 91 31.25 -42.82 -8.51
C TRP A 91 31.21 -41.76 -7.40
N VAL A 92 32.20 -41.77 -6.49
CA VAL A 92 32.35 -40.73 -5.45
C VAL A 92 32.61 -39.35 -6.07
N THR A 93 33.21 -39.29 -7.27
CA THR A 93 33.40 -38.05 -8.02
C THR A 93 32.30 -37.79 -9.03
N ILE A 94 31.84 -38.83 -9.74
CA ILE A 94 30.81 -38.71 -10.79
C ILE A 94 29.47 -38.27 -10.19
N ILE A 95 29.03 -38.83 -9.06
CA ILE A 95 27.71 -38.52 -8.48
C ILE A 95 27.61 -37.04 -8.07
N PRO A 96 28.55 -36.45 -7.30
CA PRO A 96 28.50 -35.02 -6.98
C PRO A 96 28.62 -34.12 -8.21
N VAL A 97 29.49 -34.43 -9.16
CA VAL A 97 29.64 -33.65 -10.40
C VAL A 97 28.37 -33.71 -11.25
N ALA A 98 27.78 -34.88 -11.40
CA ALA A 98 26.50 -35.04 -12.07
C ALA A 98 25.38 -34.27 -11.34
N GLY A 99 25.35 -34.32 -10.01
CA GLY A 99 24.42 -33.53 -9.20
C GLY A 99 24.56 -32.02 -9.41
N ILE A 100 25.80 -31.50 -9.46
CA ILE A 100 26.09 -30.09 -9.75
C ILE A 100 25.63 -29.73 -11.17
N LEU A 101 25.95 -30.57 -12.16
CA LEU A 101 25.53 -30.35 -13.54
C LEU A 101 24.01 -30.34 -13.69
N ILE A 102 23.31 -31.30 -13.07
CA ILE A 102 21.85 -31.35 -13.04
C ILE A 102 21.30 -30.09 -12.35
N GLY A 103 21.87 -29.69 -11.22
CA GLY A 103 21.48 -28.47 -10.53
C GLY A 103 21.60 -27.22 -11.41
N LEU A 104 22.73 -27.06 -12.11
CA LEU A 104 22.93 -25.96 -13.05
C LEU A 104 21.96 -26.00 -14.24
N ILE A 105 21.66 -27.20 -14.77
CA ILE A 105 20.67 -27.36 -15.83
C ILE A 105 19.28 -26.94 -15.33
N VAL A 106 18.86 -27.41 -14.15
CA VAL A 106 17.57 -27.05 -13.55
C VAL A 106 17.50 -25.54 -13.29
N SER A 107 18.53 -24.94 -12.71
CA SER A 107 18.60 -23.49 -12.52
C SER A 107 18.51 -22.74 -13.86
N GLY A 108 19.23 -23.20 -14.89
CA GLY A 108 19.16 -22.63 -16.23
C GLY A 108 17.75 -22.69 -16.84
N VAL A 109 17.06 -23.83 -16.68
CA VAL A 109 15.66 -23.99 -17.12
C VAL A 109 14.72 -23.06 -16.36
N LEU A 110 14.87 -22.93 -15.04
CA LEU A 110 14.05 -22.02 -14.23
C LEU A 110 14.29 -20.55 -14.60
N ILE A 111 15.54 -20.15 -14.84
CA ILE A 111 15.86 -18.79 -15.30
C ILE A 111 15.26 -18.55 -16.69
N TRP A 112 15.41 -19.50 -17.61
CA TRP A 112 14.83 -19.38 -18.95
C TRP A 112 13.30 -19.31 -18.92
N ASP A 113 12.64 -20.12 -18.09
CA ASP A 113 11.18 -20.09 -17.92
C ASP A 113 10.71 -18.78 -17.27
N GLY A 114 11.46 -18.26 -16.28
CA GLY A 114 11.22 -16.94 -15.72
C GLY A 114 11.38 -15.82 -16.75
N LEU A 115 12.44 -15.84 -17.57
CA LEU A 115 12.68 -14.80 -18.57
C LEU A 115 11.67 -14.83 -19.71
N ARG A 116 11.26 -16.02 -20.17
CA ARG A 116 10.28 -16.14 -21.27
C ARG A 116 8.84 -15.85 -20.85
N SER A 117 8.53 -15.95 -19.55
CA SER A 117 7.20 -15.65 -19.02
C SER A 117 6.97 -14.15 -18.79
N VAL A 118 8.03 -13.34 -18.79
CA VAL A 118 7.91 -11.88 -18.80
C VAL A 118 7.31 -11.42 -20.12
N VAL A 119 6.08 -10.90 -20.05
CA VAL A 119 5.40 -10.33 -21.21
C VAL A 119 6.06 -9.00 -21.56
N ASN A 120 6.57 -8.89 -22.79
CA ASN A 120 7.11 -7.66 -23.33
C ASN A 120 6.05 -6.96 -24.16
N HIS A 121 5.21 -6.19 -23.48
CA HIS A 121 4.20 -5.36 -24.12
C HIS A 121 4.85 -4.26 -24.95
N LYS A 122 4.24 -3.98 -26.09
CA LYS A 122 4.56 -2.80 -26.89
C LYS A 122 3.52 -1.72 -26.64
N TYR A 123 3.95 -0.46 -26.68
CA TYR A 123 3.10 0.65 -26.29
C TYR A 123 3.16 1.82 -27.28
N CYS A 124 2.03 2.52 -27.41
CA CYS A 124 1.94 3.85 -28.03
C CYS A 124 1.77 4.91 -26.93
N GLN A 125 2.46 6.04 -27.05
CA GLN A 125 2.26 7.17 -26.14
C GLN A 125 0.92 7.85 -26.42
N VAL A 126 0.08 7.98 -25.39
CA VAL A 126 -1.23 8.65 -25.45
C VAL A 126 -1.16 10.04 -24.83
N LEU A 127 -0.48 10.15 -23.70
CA LEU A 127 -0.25 11.41 -23.00
C LEU A 127 1.17 11.46 -22.48
N ASP A 128 1.79 12.62 -22.61
CA ASP A 128 3.06 12.95 -21.98
C ASP A 128 3.01 14.45 -21.66
N GLU A 129 2.60 14.75 -20.44
CA GLU A 129 2.36 16.10 -19.95
C GLU A 129 3.40 16.43 -18.88
N ASP A 130 4.22 17.44 -19.15
CA ASP A 130 5.22 17.98 -18.23
C ASP A 130 4.83 19.36 -17.67
N PHE A 131 3.65 19.87 -18.02
CA PHE A 131 3.07 21.14 -17.59
C PHE A 131 3.94 22.38 -17.89
N SER A 132 5.00 22.25 -18.68
CA SER A 132 5.88 23.36 -19.04
C SER A 132 5.17 24.45 -19.87
N ALA A 133 4.13 24.05 -20.61
CA ALA A 133 3.29 24.92 -21.43
C ALA A 133 1.98 25.36 -20.73
N GLY A 134 1.82 25.06 -19.43
CA GLY A 134 0.57 25.26 -18.70
C GLY A 134 -0.38 24.07 -18.81
N LEU A 135 -1.63 24.25 -18.35
CA LEU A 135 -2.62 23.17 -18.33
C LEU A 135 -3.40 23.11 -19.66
N ASN A 136 -3.22 22.04 -20.42
CA ASN A 136 -3.93 21.84 -21.69
C ASN A 136 -5.42 21.50 -21.47
N SER A 137 -6.31 22.45 -21.73
CA SER A 137 -7.77 22.27 -21.56
C SER A 137 -8.42 21.30 -22.56
N ALA A 138 -7.70 20.89 -23.61
CA ALA A 138 -8.16 19.81 -24.50
C ALA A 138 -7.98 18.42 -23.86
N VAL A 139 -7.04 18.30 -22.91
CA VAL A 139 -6.78 17.06 -22.16
C VAL A 139 -7.48 17.08 -20.81
N TRP A 140 -7.26 18.15 -20.05
CA TRP A 140 -7.66 18.25 -18.65
C TRP A 140 -8.95 19.02 -18.47
N THR A 141 -9.87 18.44 -17.69
CA THR A 141 -11.12 19.06 -17.25
C THR A 141 -11.09 19.22 -15.73
N MET A 142 -11.36 20.42 -15.23
CA MET A 142 -11.58 20.65 -13.79
C MET A 142 -13.05 20.36 -13.44
N GLU A 143 -13.27 19.75 -12.29
CA GLU A 143 -14.60 19.48 -11.74
C GLU A 143 -14.97 20.53 -10.68
N SER A 144 -16.26 20.81 -10.55
CA SER A 144 -16.80 21.76 -9.55
C SER A 144 -18.08 21.21 -8.96
N GLU A 145 -18.03 20.90 -7.66
CA GLU A 145 -19.10 20.32 -6.86
C GLU A 145 -18.97 20.71 -5.38
N VAL A 146 -20.07 20.56 -4.64
CA VAL A 146 -20.18 20.79 -3.18
C VAL A 146 -20.81 19.59 -2.44
N GLY A 147 -21.12 18.51 -3.16
CA GLY A 147 -21.80 17.31 -2.64
C GLY A 147 -20.91 16.35 -1.87
N GLY A 148 -19.59 16.44 -2.05
CA GLY A 148 -18.62 15.58 -1.37
C GLY A 148 -18.40 14.21 -2.04
N PHE A 149 -18.69 14.12 -3.35
CA PHE A 149 -18.32 13.00 -4.24
C PHE A 149 -18.67 11.59 -3.73
N GLY A 150 -19.80 11.44 -3.06
CA GLY A 150 -20.25 10.16 -2.49
C GLY A 150 -19.52 9.73 -1.21
N ASN A 151 -18.43 10.40 -0.85
CA ASN A 151 -17.63 10.14 0.34
C ASN A 151 -17.93 11.08 1.53
N GLY A 152 -18.81 12.06 1.32
CA GLY A 152 -19.10 13.12 2.29
C GLY A 152 -17.91 14.05 2.54
N GLU A 153 -17.08 14.25 1.51
CA GLU A 153 -15.92 15.14 1.53
C GLU A 153 -16.30 16.60 1.87
N PHE A 154 -15.35 17.37 2.39
CA PHE A 154 -15.58 18.70 2.99
C PHE A 154 -15.13 19.86 2.12
N GLU A 155 -14.54 19.59 0.95
CA GLU A 155 -14.20 20.61 -0.02
C GLU A 155 -15.35 20.93 -0.98
N GLN A 156 -15.36 22.18 -1.42
CA GLN A 156 -15.89 22.58 -2.71
C GLN A 156 -14.77 22.42 -3.73
N THR A 157 -14.99 21.72 -4.82
CA THR A 157 -14.06 21.74 -5.95
C THR A 157 -14.33 22.95 -6.84
N THR A 158 -13.27 23.53 -7.40
CA THR A 158 -13.35 24.78 -8.16
C THR A 158 -12.79 24.58 -9.57
N THR A 159 -13.39 25.29 -10.53
CA THR A 159 -12.93 25.35 -11.93
C THR A 159 -12.09 26.59 -12.22
N THR A 160 -11.85 27.41 -11.19
CA THR A 160 -10.95 28.55 -11.30
C THR A 160 -9.53 28.07 -10.97
N GLY A 161 -8.51 28.76 -11.50
CA GLY A 161 -7.11 28.47 -11.21
C GLY A 161 -6.69 28.76 -9.76
N GLU A 162 -7.62 28.80 -8.81
CA GLU A 162 -7.34 29.09 -7.39
C GLU A 162 -6.87 27.86 -6.62
N ASN A 163 -7.36 26.66 -6.96
CA ASN A 163 -7.02 25.41 -6.27
C ASN A 163 -6.33 24.38 -7.18
N ALA A 164 -6.43 24.52 -8.50
CA ALA A 164 -5.69 23.71 -9.47
C ALA A 164 -5.07 24.63 -10.51
N PHE A 165 -3.75 24.75 -10.51
CA PHE A 165 -3.03 25.67 -11.40
C PHE A 165 -1.63 25.15 -11.72
N VAL A 166 -1.00 25.70 -12.75
CA VAL A 166 0.40 25.41 -13.05
C VAL A 166 1.30 26.48 -12.45
N GLU A 167 2.29 26.05 -11.69
CA GLU A 167 3.31 26.90 -11.08
C GLU A 167 4.68 26.26 -11.32
N ASN A 168 5.64 27.02 -11.85
CA ASN A 168 7.02 26.55 -12.10
C ASN A 168 7.11 25.28 -12.97
N GLY A 169 6.19 25.11 -13.93
CA GLY A 169 6.16 23.92 -14.79
C GLY A 169 5.66 22.66 -14.09
N GLU A 170 4.91 22.81 -13.00
CA GLU A 170 4.27 21.71 -12.29
C GLU A 170 2.79 22.03 -12.09
N LEU A 171 1.94 21.01 -12.20
CA LEU A 171 0.56 21.13 -11.75
C LEU A 171 0.53 21.10 -10.22
N VAL A 172 -0.15 22.08 -9.63
CA VAL A 172 -0.34 22.22 -8.19
C VAL A 172 -1.83 22.11 -7.89
N ILE A 173 -2.20 21.14 -7.06
CA ILE A 173 -3.54 21.01 -6.49
C ILE A 173 -3.46 21.37 -5.02
N LYS A 174 -4.00 22.53 -4.65
CA LYS A 174 -3.85 23.14 -3.32
C LYS A 174 -5.20 23.39 -2.66
N PRO A 175 -5.53 22.64 -1.60
CA PRO A 175 -6.65 22.97 -0.72
C PRO A 175 -6.42 24.30 0.01
N THR A 176 -7.50 25.07 0.17
CA THR A 176 -7.51 26.36 0.89
C THR A 176 -8.78 26.47 1.71
N LEU A 177 -8.75 27.18 2.83
CA LEU A 177 -9.98 27.46 3.58
C LEU A 177 -10.96 28.29 2.74
N GLN A 178 -12.25 28.06 2.98
CA GLN A 178 -13.29 28.95 2.49
C GLN A 178 -13.32 30.26 3.31
N ASP A 179 -13.96 31.31 2.77
CA ASP A 179 -14.18 32.55 3.51
C ASP A 179 -14.99 32.28 4.79
N ALA A 180 -14.46 32.75 5.93
CA ALA A 180 -15.11 32.60 7.22
C ALA A 180 -16.48 33.29 7.25
N ALA A 181 -16.63 34.43 6.56
CA ALA A 181 -17.90 35.14 6.48
C ALA A 181 -18.99 34.29 5.81
N ASP A 182 -18.63 33.44 4.86
CA ASP A 182 -19.57 32.58 4.14
C ASP A 182 -19.93 31.33 4.95
N VAL A 183 -18.92 30.68 5.55
CA VAL A 183 -19.11 29.48 6.37
C VAL A 183 -19.85 29.78 7.68
N GLU A 184 -19.69 30.98 8.24
CA GLU A 184 -20.30 31.36 9.52
C GLU A 184 -21.67 32.04 9.37
N LYS A 185 -22.03 32.50 8.16
CA LYS A 185 -23.32 33.16 7.90
C LYS A 185 -24.46 32.17 7.68
N ASP A 186 -25.45 32.21 8.57
CA ASP A 186 -26.68 31.42 8.43
C ASP A 186 -27.42 31.79 7.13
N GLY A 187 -27.94 30.78 6.43
CA GLY A 187 -28.63 30.94 5.14
C GLY A 187 -27.73 31.29 3.95
N PHE A 188 -26.40 31.30 4.10
CA PHE A 188 -25.50 31.43 2.94
C PHE A 188 -25.68 30.25 1.98
N VAL A 189 -25.64 30.53 0.68
CA VAL A 189 -25.87 29.52 -0.37
C VAL A 189 -24.73 29.56 -1.38
N ILE A 190 -24.09 28.41 -1.59
CA ILE A 190 -23.30 28.16 -2.79
C ILE A 190 -24.25 27.53 -3.81
N ASN A 191 -24.39 28.15 -4.97
CA ASN A 191 -25.24 27.64 -6.05
C ASN A 191 -24.49 27.66 -7.39
N LEU A 192 -23.99 26.49 -7.79
CA LEU A 192 -23.19 26.30 -9.00
C LEU A 192 -24.03 26.22 -10.28
N ILE A 193 -25.36 26.22 -10.18
CA ILE A 193 -26.30 26.09 -11.31
C ILE A 193 -26.84 27.47 -11.74
N LYS A 194 -26.83 28.47 -10.86
CA LYS A 194 -27.49 29.77 -11.08
C LYS A 194 -26.82 30.63 -12.16
N ASP A 195 -25.54 30.41 -12.42
CA ASP A 195 -24.79 31.17 -13.42
C ASP A 195 -25.01 30.63 -14.84
N LYS A 196 -24.94 31.53 -15.83
CA LYS A 196 -25.14 31.21 -17.25
C LYS A 196 -24.08 30.22 -17.72
N GLY A 197 -24.44 28.95 -17.74
CA GLY A 197 -23.54 27.82 -17.99
C GLY A 197 -23.21 27.13 -16.68
N SER A 198 -24.09 26.20 -16.25
CA SER A 198 -23.93 25.39 -15.04
C SER A 198 -22.47 25.00 -14.83
N LEU A 199 -21.83 25.56 -13.80
CA LEU A 199 -20.45 25.25 -13.44
C LEU A 199 -20.36 23.87 -12.79
N CYS A 200 -21.48 23.37 -12.27
CA CYS A 200 -21.54 22.07 -11.63
C CYS A 200 -21.22 20.94 -12.60
N SER A 201 -20.34 20.04 -12.19
CA SER A 201 -19.92 18.87 -12.97
C SER A 201 -20.86 17.66 -12.79
N SER A 202 -21.55 17.57 -11.66
CA SER A 202 -22.53 16.51 -11.38
C SER A 202 -23.86 16.75 -12.09
N THR A 203 -24.56 15.65 -12.37
CA THR A 203 -25.95 15.65 -12.83
C THR A 203 -26.97 15.72 -11.68
N HIS A 204 -26.54 15.55 -10.43
CA HIS A 204 -27.40 15.62 -9.25
C HIS A 204 -27.37 17.01 -8.62
N TRP A 205 -28.54 17.62 -8.49
CA TRP A 205 -28.65 19.00 -7.98
C TRP A 205 -28.10 19.17 -6.55
N THR A 206 -28.13 18.12 -5.73
CA THR A 206 -27.59 18.09 -4.36
C THR A 206 -26.08 18.29 -4.33
N ASP A 207 -25.39 17.96 -5.42
CA ASP A 207 -23.94 18.13 -5.53
C ASP A 207 -23.56 19.53 -6.02
N CYS A 208 -24.55 20.31 -6.44
CA CYS A 208 -24.35 21.61 -7.06
C CYS A 208 -24.79 22.78 -6.18
N VAL A 209 -25.56 22.51 -5.12
CA VAL A 209 -26.11 23.52 -4.22
C VAL A 209 -25.88 23.11 -2.78
N ALA A 210 -25.19 23.97 -2.03
CA ALA A 210 -24.99 23.79 -0.60
C ALA A 210 -25.52 25.01 0.16
N VAL A 211 -26.18 24.76 1.28
CA VAL A 211 -26.77 25.80 2.12
C VAL A 211 -26.24 25.66 3.53
N ASN A 212 -25.81 26.79 4.08
CA ASN A 212 -25.46 26.90 5.47
C ASN A 212 -26.72 27.05 6.32
N ASN A 213 -26.91 26.20 7.31
CA ASN A 213 -28.04 26.28 8.23
C ASN A 213 -27.59 25.93 9.65
N VAL A 214 -27.53 26.95 10.49
CA VAL A 214 -27.06 26.84 11.88
C VAL A 214 -28.02 26.02 12.73
N THR A 215 -29.32 26.02 12.41
CA THR A 215 -30.36 25.35 13.21
C THR A 215 -30.31 23.83 13.07
N ASN A 216 -30.05 23.31 11.87
CA ASN A 216 -29.99 21.86 11.61
C ASN A 216 -28.55 21.31 11.52
N GLY A 217 -27.54 22.17 11.69
CA GLY A 217 -26.12 21.82 11.66
C GLY A 217 -25.51 21.72 10.26
N SER A 218 -26.29 21.88 9.18
CA SER A 218 -25.80 21.84 7.80
C SER A 218 -24.79 22.97 7.56
N SER A 219 -23.69 22.63 6.92
CA SER A 219 -22.65 23.59 6.53
C SER A 219 -22.35 23.46 5.06
N ILE A 220 -22.12 24.60 4.41
CA ILE A 220 -21.39 24.60 3.14
C ILE A 220 -20.01 23.96 3.33
N PRO A 221 -19.37 23.46 2.26
CA PRO A 221 -17.99 23.00 2.33
C PRO A 221 -17.06 24.05 2.96
N PRO A 222 -16.40 23.76 4.09
CA PRO A 222 -15.51 24.70 4.77
C PRO A 222 -14.18 24.94 4.03
N VAL A 223 -13.90 24.17 2.99
CA VAL A 223 -12.63 24.17 2.26
C VAL A 223 -12.93 24.27 0.77
N LYS A 224 -11.99 24.82 0.00
CA LYS A 224 -11.94 24.69 -1.46
C LYS A 224 -10.74 23.84 -1.86
N SER A 225 -10.88 23.04 -2.91
CA SER A 225 -9.79 22.23 -3.46
C SER A 225 -9.94 22.02 -4.96
N GLY A 226 -9.03 21.25 -5.56
CA GLY A 226 -9.06 20.89 -6.97
C GLY A 226 -9.28 19.39 -7.18
N ARG A 227 -10.10 19.08 -8.18
CA ARG A 227 -10.25 17.74 -8.77
C ARG A 227 -10.25 17.90 -10.28
N ILE A 228 -9.33 17.23 -10.95
CA ILE A 228 -9.16 17.33 -12.40
C ILE A 228 -9.08 15.95 -13.03
N ASN A 229 -9.52 15.82 -14.28
CA ASN A 229 -9.55 14.55 -14.98
C ASN A 229 -9.18 14.66 -16.46
N THR A 230 -8.83 13.53 -17.07
CA THR A 230 -8.50 13.43 -18.50
C THR A 230 -9.63 12.91 -19.38
N LYS A 231 -10.86 12.76 -18.85
CA LYS A 231 -11.98 12.02 -19.48
C LYS A 231 -12.28 12.45 -20.92
N LYS A 232 -12.12 13.74 -21.24
CA LYS A 232 -12.41 14.30 -22.56
C LYS A 232 -11.27 14.15 -23.57
N GLY A 233 -10.02 14.02 -23.11
CA GLY A 233 -8.87 14.15 -24.01
C GLY A 233 -7.82 13.05 -23.97
N ALA A 234 -7.70 12.29 -22.87
CA ALA A 234 -6.78 11.16 -22.80
C ALA A 234 -7.38 10.00 -21.99
N THR A 235 -7.55 8.86 -22.65
CA THR A 235 -8.13 7.64 -22.08
C THR A 235 -7.33 6.44 -22.60
N ILE A 236 -7.21 5.39 -21.79
CA ILE A 236 -6.53 4.15 -22.23
C ILE A 236 -7.32 2.92 -21.77
N LYS A 237 -7.21 1.83 -22.53
CA LYS A 237 -7.69 0.49 -22.16
C LYS A 237 -6.53 -0.48 -22.29
N PHE A 238 -6.05 -1.01 -21.17
CA PHE A 238 -4.80 -1.74 -21.09
C PHE A 238 -3.60 -0.86 -21.46
N GLY A 239 -2.54 -0.93 -20.68
CA GLY A 239 -1.47 0.04 -20.81
C GLY A 239 -0.74 0.32 -19.52
N ARG A 240 -0.15 1.50 -19.47
CA ARG A 240 0.59 2.01 -18.32
C ARG A 240 0.25 3.46 -18.08
N VAL A 241 0.07 3.84 -16.81
CA VAL A 241 0.02 5.24 -16.37
C VAL A 241 1.10 5.45 -15.34
N GLU A 242 1.83 6.55 -15.45
CA GLU A 242 2.81 7.01 -14.47
C GLU A 242 2.53 8.48 -14.14
N VAL A 243 2.46 8.78 -12.85
CA VAL A 243 2.32 10.15 -12.35
C VAL A 243 3.44 10.42 -11.37
N THR A 244 4.33 11.35 -11.71
CA THR A 244 5.40 11.79 -10.82
C THR A 244 4.89 12.94 -9.96
N ALA A 245 4.66 12.67 -8.67
CA ALA A 245 4.06 13.62 -7.75
C ALA A 245 4.74 13.63 -6.37
N GLN A 246 4.67 14.77 -5.69
CA GLN A 246 4.91 14.92 -4.26
C GLN A 246 3.56 15.08 -3.58
N LEU A 247 3.26 14.22 -2.60
CA LEU A 247 1.99 14.24 -1.89
C LEU A 247 1.95 15.35 -0.82
N PRO A 248 0.77 15.87 -0.48
CA PRO A 248 0.61 16.93 0.52
C PRO A 248 0.85 16.45 1.96
N GLU A 249 1.09 17.42 2.84
CA GLU A 249 1.20 17.26 4.29
C GLU A 249 0.27 18.24 5.02
N GLY A 250 -0.59 17.66 5.85
CA GLY A 250 -1.61 18.37 6.61
C GLY A 250 -2.69 17.41 7.08
N ASP A 251 -3.15 17.60 8.31
CA ASP A 251 -4.22 16.78 8.86
C ASP A 251 -5.48 16.86 8.00
N TRP A 252 -6.11 15.70 7.83
CA TRP A 252 -7.38 15.53 7.12
C TRP A 252 -7.33 15.72 5.61
N LEU A 253 -6.13 15.89 5.03
CA LEU A 253 -5.96 15.87 3.57
C LEU A 253 -6.00 14.42 3.05
N TRP A 254 -6.61 14.25 1.88
CA TRP A 254 -6.75 12.97 1.20
C TRP A 254 -6.37 13.14 -0.29
N PRO A 255 -5.07 13.10 -0.61
CA PRO A 255 -4.61 13.07 -2.00
C PRO A 255 -4.92 11.72 -2.67
N ALA A 256 -5.31 11.78 -3.93
CA ALA A 256 -5.54 10.58 -4.74
C ALA A 256 -5.09 10.76 -6.21
N ILE A 257 -4.57 9.68 -6.77
CA ILE A 257 -4.27 9.48 -8.20
C ILE A 257 -4.94 8.18 -8.59
N TRP A 258 -5.96 8.27 -9.43
CA TRP A 258 -6.90 7.17 -9.62
C TRP A 258 -7.59 7.29 -10.96
N MET A 259 -8.35 6.27 -11.34
CA MET A 259 -8.96 6.17 -12.65
C MET A 259 -10.39 5.64 -12.57
N LEU A 260 -11.25 6.22 -13.39
CA LEU A 260 -12.63 5.76 -13.58
C LEU A 260 -12.88 5.38 -15.05
N PRO A 261 -13.87 4.51 -15.32
CA PRO A 261 -14.23 4.14 -16.68
C PRO A 261 -14.87 5.33 -17.39
N VAL A 262 -14.57 5.51 -18.68
CA VAL A 262 -15.13 6.60 -19.50
C VAL A 262 -16.66 6.49 -19.57
N LYS A 263 -17.17 5.26 -19.61
CA LYS A 263 -18.60 4.91 -19.64
C LYS A 263 -18.91 3.90 -18.55
N ASP A 264 -20.08 4.03 -17.96
CA ASP A 264 -20.63 3.06 -16.99
C ASP A 264 -21.18 1.82 -17.72
N THR A 265 -20.34 1.13 -18.50
CA THR A 265 -20.71 0.01 -19.38
C THR A 265 -21.44 -1.11 -18.64
N TYR A 266 -21.09 -1.35 -17.37
CA TYR A 266 -21.67 -2.40 -16.53
C TYR A 266 -22.68 -1.88 -15.50
N GLY A 267 -23.04 -0.60 -15.59
CA GLY A 267 -23.91 0.09 -14.64
C GLY A 267 -23.14 1.00 -13.68
N PRO A 268 -23.84 1.63 -12.72
CA PRO A 268 -23.25 2.59 -11.80
C PRO A 268 -22.15 1.97 -10.96
N TRP A 269 -21.29 2.82 -10.40
CA TRP A 269 -20.25 2.41 -9.47
C TRP A 269 -20.80 1.48 -8.36
N PRO A 270 -20.06 0.43 -7.95
CA PRO A 270 -18.73 0.01 -8.40
C PRO A 270 -18.76 -0.97 -9.59
N ARG A 271 -19.90 -1.15 -10.28
CA ARG A 271 -20.04 -2.20 -11.32
C ARG A 271 -19.12 -2.01 -12.51
N SER A 272 -18.82 -0.77 -12.87
CA SER A 272 -17.94 -0.43 -14.00
C SER A 272 -16.46 -0.29 -13.63
N GLY A 273 -16.12 -0.49 -12.35
CA GLY A 273 -14.75 -0.49 -11.85
C GLY A 273 -14.22 0.88 -11.45
N GLU A 274 -13.20 0.87 -10.58
CA GLU A 274 -12.36 2.01 -10.21
C GLU A 274 -10.93 1.49 -9.96
N ILE A 275 -9.92 2.26 -10.38
CA ILE A 275 -8.51 1.90 -10.19
C ILE A 275 -7.83 3.00 -9.38
N ASP A 276 -7.52 2.73 -8.12
CA ASP A 276 -6.74 3.64 -7.29
C ASP A 276 -5.27 3.29 -7.40
N ILE A 277 -4.54 4.12 -8.15
CA ILE A 277 -3.09 3.98 -8.28
C ILE A 277 -2.45 4.34 -6.94
N VAL A 278 -2.84 5.47 -6.36
CA VAL A 278 -2.42 5.88 -5.03
C VAL A 278 -3.50 6.67 -4.30
N GLU A 279 -3.71 6.33 -3.04
CA GLU A 279 -4.40 7.15 -2.05
C GLU A 279 -3.54 7.27 -0.80
N SER A 280 -3.61 8.41 -0.10
CA SER A 280 -2.90 8.61 1.16
C SER A 280 -3.67 9.53 2.09
N ARG A 281 -3.17 9.67 3.33
CA ARG A 281 -3.61 10.70 4.27
C ARG A 281 -2.48 11.69 4.45
N GLY A 282 -2.77 12.99 4.39
CA GLY A 282 -1.77 14.03 4.65
C GLY A 282 -1.38 14.14 6.13
N ASN A 283 -2.10 13.48 7.05
CA ASN A 283 -1.78 13.45 8.47
C ASN A 283 -0.32 13.01 8.69
N ASN A 284 0.29 13.49 9.77
CA ASN A 284 1.66 13.10 10.12
C ASN A 284 1.81 11.57 10.25
N HIS A 285 3.01 11.03 9.97
CA HIS A 285 3.31 9.60 10.11
C HIS A 285 2.95 8.95 11.47
N THR A 286 2.78 9.75 12.53
CA THR A 286 2.29 9.27 13.83
C THR A 286 0.78 8.95 13.86
N TYR A 287 0.05 9.22 12.78
CA TYR A 287 -1.37 8.90 12.65
C TYR A 287 -1.57 7.38 12.58
N GLN A 288 -2.26 6.81 13.57
CA GLN A 288 -2.31 5.36 13.82
C GLN A 288 -2.89 4.51 12.67
N GLN A 289 -3.69 5.10 11.79
CA GLN A 289 -4.32 4.42 10.66
C GLN A 289 -3.49 4.50 9.36
N GLY A 290 -2.33 5.16 9.43
CA GLY A 290 -1.44 5.45 8.30
C GLY A 290 -1.57 6.89 7.84
N GLY A 291 -0.55 7.70 8.11
CA GLY A 291 -0.43 9.08 7.65
C GLY A 291 0.33 9.18 6.32
N ASN A 292 1.06 10.29 6.15
CA ASN A 292 1.80 10.64 4.94
C ASN A 292 2.99 9.73 4.62
N ASN A 293 3.29 8.77 5.48
CA ASN A 293 4.26 7.68 5.25
C ASN A 293 3.62 6.43 4.64
N ILE A 294 2.30 6.38 4.47
CA ILE A 294 1.58 5.23 3.93
C ILE A 294 0.77 5.65 2.71
N VAL A 295 0.84 4.85 1.66
CA VAL A 295 -0.09 4.92 0.53
C VAL A 295 -0.84 3.61 0.40
N SER A 296 -2.00 3.63 -0.24
CA SER A 296 -2.72 2.43 -0.69
C SER A 296 -2.95 2.44 -2.20
N SER A 297 -2.96 1.26 -2.79
CA SER A 297 -3.54 1.02 -4.11
C SER A 297 -4.70 0.03 -3.96
N THR A 298 -5.77 0.26 -4.71
CA THR A 298 -7.03 -0.47 -4.58
C THR A 298 -7.70 -0.63 -5.94
N LEU A 299 -8.56 -1.64 -6.07
CA LEU A 299 -9.54 -1.66 -7.15
C LEU A 299 -10.92 -1.71 -6.51
N HIS A 300 -11.90 -0.98 -7.04
CA HIS A 300 -13.29 -1.12 -6.60
C HIS A 300 -14.08 -1.91 -7.64
N TRP A 301 -14.87 -2.88 -7.17
CA TRP A 301 -15.75 -3.68 -8.00
C TRP A 301 -16.83 -4.31 -7.14
N GLY A 302 -18.05 -4.38 -7.64
CA GLY A 302 -19.11 -5.09 -6.92
C GLY A 302 -20.47 -4.97 -7.59
N PRO A 303 -21.47 -5.77 -7.15
CA PRO A 303 -22.83 -5.70 -7.67
C PRO A 303 -23.58 -4.43 -7.27
N ASN A 304 -23.15 -3.69 -6.24
CA ASN A 304 -23.70 -2.39 -5.82
C ASN A 304 -22.78 -1.75 -4.77
N GLU A 305 -23.04 -0.49 -4.43
CA GLU A 305 -22.29 0.30 -3.43
C GLU A 305 -22.13 -0.41 -2.08
N ALA A 306 -23.18 -1.07 -1.59
CA ALA A 306 -23.14 -1.78 -0.31
C ALA A 306 -22.28 -3.05 -0.33
N ASN A 307 -21.94 -3.57 -1.52
CA ASN A 307 -21.18 -4.78 -1.73
C ASN A 307 -19.97 -4.50 -2.61
N ASP A 308 -19.21 -3.48 -2.26
CA ASP A 308 -17.94 -3.20 -2.90
C ASP A 308 -16.82 -4.13 -2.38
N GLY A 309 -16.07 -4.72 -3.32
CA GLY A 309 -15.05 -5.72 -3.11
C GLY A 309 -13.65 -5.18 -2.77
N TRP A 310 -13.48 -3.85 -2.69
CA TRP A 310 -12.19 -3.16 -2.51
C TRP A 310 -11.28 -3.74 -1.41
N PHE A 311 -11.86 -4.17 -0.28
CA PHE A 311 -11.10 -4.69 0.86
C PHE A 311 -10.37 -6.01 0.54
N ARG A 312 -10.71 -6.67 -0.57
CA ARG A 312 -10.07 -7.91 -1.04
C ARG A 312 -8.69 -7.65 -1.63
N ASN A 313 -8.39 -6.42 -2.07
CA ASN A 313 -7.12 -6.08 -2.71
C ASN A 313 -6.54 -4.71 -2.31
N ASN A 314 -7.06 -4.05 -1.28
CA ASN A 314 -6.44 -2.84 -0.72
C ASN A 314 -5.06 -3.18 -0.17
N VAL A 315 -4.00 -2.77 -0.87
CA VAL A 315 -2.63 -3.00 -0.43
C VAL A 315 -2.00 -1.68 0.00
N LYS A 316 -1.48 -1.66 1.22
CA LYS A 316 -0.78 -0.51 1.79
C LYS A 316 0.74 -0.66 1.65
N ARG A 317 1.43 0.45 1.37
CA ARG A 317 2.88 0.51 1.30
C ARG A 317 3.44 1.64 2.16
N GLU A 318 4.26 1.27 3.13
CA GLU A 318 5.00 2.22 3.96
C GLU A 318 6.25 2.72 3.23
N ALA A 319 6.52 4.02 3.35
CA ALA A 319 7.76 4.62 2.91
C ALA A 319 8.89 4.29 3.90
N LEU A 320 10.05 3.85 3.39
CA LEU A 320 11.18 3.45 4.22
C LEU A 320 11.92 4.68 4.77
N HIS A 321 11.85 4.89 6.09
CA HIS A 321 12.51 5.98 6.81
C HIS A 321 12.21 7.39 6.24
N THR A 322 11.07 7.55 5.57
CA THR A 322 10.66 8.81 4.92
C THR A 322 9.14 8.92 4.87
N THR A 323 8.62 9.93 4.17
CA THR A 323 7.21 10.13 3.86
C THR A 323 7.07 10.40 2.36
N TYR A 324 5.90 10.15 1.80
CA TYR A 324 5.61 10.46 0.40
C TYR A 324 5.43 11.97 0.15
N SER A 325 5.44 12.78 1.22
CA SER A 325 5.45 14.25 1.16
C SER A 325 6.86 14.87 1.06
N LYS A 326 7.93 14.08 1.30
CA LYS A 326 9.32 14.60 1.34
C LYS A 326 9.97 14.76 -0.02
N ALA A 327 9.59 13.95 -1.00
CA ALA A 327 10.18 13.91 -2.33
C ALA A 327 9.12 13.62 -3.40
N TYR A 328 9.49 13.81 -4.66
CA TYR A 328 8.68 13.31 -5.77
C TYR A 328 8.86 11.80 -5.88
N HIS A 329 7.75 11.11 -6.08
CA HIS A 329 7.69 9.69 -6.38
C HIS A 329 6.90 9.47 -7.66
N THR A 330 7.24 8.41 -8.41
CA THR A 330 6.44 7.99 -9.56
C THR A 330 5.45 6.94 -9.11
N PHE A 331 4.16 7.29 -9.09
CA PHE A 331 3.09 6.36 -8.83
C PHE A 331 2.60 5.80 -10.15
N GLY A 332 2.70 4.49 -10.32
CA GLY A 332 2.45 3.83 -11.59
C GLY A 332 1.46 2.68 -11.49
N ILE A 333 0.74 2.45 -12.57
CA ILE A 333 -0.08 1.27 -12.81
C ILE A 333 0.27 0.69 -14.18
N GLU A 334 0.28 -0.62 -14.29
CA GLU A 334 0.31 -1.34 -15.56
C GLU A 334 -0.78 -2.39 -15.54
N TRP A 335 -1.60 -2.43 -16.59
CA TRP A 335 -2.65 -3.43 -16.72
C TRP A 335 -2.79 -3.93 -18.14
N SER A 336 -3.20 -5.19 -18.28
CA SER A 336 -3.38 -5.92 -19.54
C SER A 336 -4.63 -6.79 -19.44
N GLU A 337 -4.96 -7.55 -20.48
CA GLU A 337 -6.05 -8.53 -20.45
C GLU A 337 -5.87 -9.64 -19.40
N LYS A 338 -4.71 -9.74 -18.75
CA LYS A 338 -4.37 -10.85 -17.83
C LYS A 338 -4.11 -10.43 -16.40
N TYR A 339 -3.80 -9.17 -16.15
CA TYR A 339 -3.41 -8.69 -14.83
C TYR A 339 -3.47 -7.17 -14.75
N ILE A 340 -3.43 -6.68 -13.51
CA ILE A 340 -3.22 -5.29 -13.16
C ILE A 340 -2.29 -5.21 -11.95
N PHE A 341 -1.30 -4.32 -11.98
CA PHE A 341 -0.45 -4.07 -10.83
C PHE A 341 -0.05 -2.61 -10.72
N SER A 342 0.10 -2.13 -9.49
CA SER A 342 0.62 -0.79 -9.18
C SER A 342 2.02 -0.87 -8.61
N TYR A 343 2.76 0.24 -8.69
CA TYR A 343 4.13 0.35 -8.19
C TYR A 343 4.50 1.79 -7.86
N ILE A 344 5.60 1.94 -7.12
CA ILE A 344 6.15 3.23 -6.72
C ILE A 344 7.60 3.30 -7.20
N ASP A 345 7.98 4.38 -7.89
CA ASP A 345 9.30 4.70 -8.45
C ASP A 345 9.82 3.73 -9.53
N THR A 346 9.67 2.43 -9.33
CA THR A 346 10.08 1.37 -10.24
C THR A 346 9.08 0.22 -10.19
N ARG A 347 8.86 -0.45 -11.33
CA ARG A 347 8.01 -1.65 -11.44
C ARG A 347 8.44 -2.77 -10.48
N LEU A 348 9.70 -2.76 -10.01
CA LEU A 348 10.19 -3.72 -9.01
C LEU A 348 9.61 -3.48 -7.61
N LEU A 349 9.21 -2.25 -7.29
CA LEU A 349 8.58 -1.89 -6.03
C LEU A 349 7.06 -1.92 -6.18
N GLN A 350 6.57 -3.11 -6.51
CA GLN A 350 5.14 -3.37 -6.67
C GLN A 350 4.39 -3.16 -5.36
N VAL A 351 3.18 -2.58 -5.45
CA VAL A 351 2.26 -2.38 -4.33
C VAL A 351 1.11 -3.39 -4.44
N MET A 352 0.18 -3.20 -5.37
CA MET A 352 -0.92 -4.13 -5.63
C MET A 352 -0.60 -5.00 -6.85
N TYR A 353 -1.05 -6.25 -6.84
CA TYR A 353 -1.08 -7.13 -8.01
C TYR A 353 -2.33 -7.99 -7.99
N VAL A 354 -3.08 -7.98 -9.09
CA VAL A 354 -4.28 -8.80 -9.29
C VAL A 354 -4.19 -9.45 -10.67
N ASN A 355 -4.22 -10.77 -10.71
CA ASN A 355 -4.35 -11.52 -11.96
C ASN A 355 -5.82 -11.66 -12.36
N PHE A 356 -6.10 -11.89 -13.63
CA PHE A 356 -7.43 -12.13 -14.20
C PHE A 356 -7.60 -13.62 -14.53
N ASP A 357 -7.38 -14.47 -13.52
CA ASP A 357 -7.47 -15.93 -13.60
C ASP A 357 -8.86 -16.50 -13.26
N LYS A 358 -9.77 -15.63 -12.82
CA LYS A 358 -11.15 -15.92 -12.47
C LYS A 358 -11.97 -14.62 -12.46
N PRO A 359 -13.30 -14.69 -12.62
CA PRO A 359 -14.15 -13.51 -12.63
C PRO A 359 -14.09 -12.70 -11.32
N PHE A 360 -14.18 -11.37 -11.42
CA PHE A 360 -14.17 -10.48 -10.25
C PHE A 360 -15.34 -10.71 -9.29
N PHE A 361 -16.50 -11.18 -9.76
CA PHE A 361 -17.60 -11.58 -8.87
C PHE A 361 -17.19 -12.69 -7.90
N GLN A 362 -16.41 -13.67 -8.39
CA GLN A 362 -15.86 -14.74 -7.56
C GLN A 362 -14.76 -14.21 -6.63
N LYS A 363 -13.93 -13.28 -7.09
CA LYS A 363 -12.89 -12.62 -6.25
C LYS A 363 -13.50 -11.82 -5.10
N GLY A 364 -14.65 -11.19 -5.32
CA GLY A 364 -15.35 -10.39 -4.31
C GLY A 364 -15.91 -11.21 -3.14
N GLN A 365 -16.23 -12.49 -3.38
CA GLN A 365 -16.87 -13.39 -2.40
C GLN A 365 -18.07 -12.71 -1.72
N PHE A 366 -18.95 -12.15 -2.53
CA PHE A 366 -20.13 -11.43 -2.07
C PHE A 366 -21.14 -12.37 -1.41
N PRO A 367 -21.97 -11.89 -0.47
CA PRO A 367 -23.02 -12.70 0.13
C PRO A 367 -24.05 -13.14 -0.92
N LEU A 368 -24.85 -14.17 -0.61
CA LEU A 368 -25.90 -14.64 -1.51
C LEU A 368 -27.03 -13.61 -1.70
N SER A 369 -27.26 -12.76 -0.70
CA SER A 369 -28.27 -11.72 -0.68
C SER A 369 -27.78 -10.48 0.07
N ASP A 370 -28.39 -9.35 -0.24
CA ASP A 370 -28.20 -8.13 0.54
C ASP A 370 -28.91 -8.20 1.91
N SER A 371 -28.82 -7.11 2.68
CA SER A 371 -29.44 -6.99 4.01
C SER A 371 -30.96 -7.02 4.00
N ASN A 372 -31.62 -6.78 2.86
CA ASN A 372 -33.07 -6.86 2.72
C ASN A 372 -33.54 -8.24 2.20
N GLY A 373 -32.60 -9.15 1.89
CA GLY A 373 -32.88 -10.50 1.40
C GLY A 373 -32.95 -10.60 -0.13
N THR A 374 -32.70 -9.53 -0.88
CA THR A 374 -32.63 -9.56 -2.34
C THR A 374 -31.37 -10.31 -2.77
N ARG A 375 -31.54 -11.32 -3.61
CA ARG A 375 -30.43 -12.13 -4.13
C ARG A 375 -29.46 -11.26 -4.93
N LEU A 376 -28.18 -11.32 -4.58
CA LEU A 376 -27.14 -10.70 -5.40
C LEU A 376 -26.93 -11.52 -6.67
N GLN A 377 -26.97 -10.83 -7.81
CA GLN A 377 -26.70 -11.41 -9.12
C GLN A 377 -25.34 -10.92 -9.60
N ASP A 378 -24.63 -11.79 -10.32
CA ASP A 378 -23.38 -11.45 -10.98
C ASP A 378 -23.65 -10.50 -12.16
N PRO A 379 -23.30 -9.20 -12.05
CA PRO A 379 -23.58 -8.23 -13.09
C PRO A 379 -22.72 -8.46 -14.34
N TRP A 380 -21.69 -9.29 -14.27
CA TRP A 380 -20.72 -9.51 -15.36
C TRP A 380 -20.82 -10.89 -16.00
N SER A 381 -21.77 -11.72 -15.56
CA SER A 381 -21.95 -13.11 -16.01
C SER A 381 -22.14 -13.26 -17.52
N PHE A 382 -22.57 -12.20 -18.21
CA PHE A 382 -22.78 -12.19 -19.66
C PHE A 382 -21.50 -11.92 -20.49
N THR A 383 -20.40 -11.47 -19.87
CA THR A 383 -19.21 -11.02 -20.61
C THR A 383 -18.30 -12.16 -21.05
N GLY A 384 -18.19 -13.22 -20.24
CA GLY A 384 -17.20 -14.28 -20.45
C GLY A 384 -15.74 -13.83 -20.33
N ASN A 385 -15.48 -12.65 -19.77
CA ASN A 385 -14.14 -12.06 -19.64
C ASN A 385 -13.76 -11.88 -18.16
N ASP A 386 -12.68 -12.53 -17.74
CA ASP A 386 -12.19 -12.47 -16.35
C ASP A 386 -11.58 -11.12 -15.98
N ALA A 387 -11.23 -10.29 -16.96
CA ALA A 387 -10.76 -8.92 -16.74
C ALA A 387 -11.90 -7.96 -16.35
N THR A 388 -13.16 -8.33 -16.56
CA THR A 388 -14.32 -7.48 -16.26
C THR A 388 -14.39 -7.15 -14.76
N PRO A 389 -14.54 -5.88 -14.33
CA PRO A 389 -14.90 -4.70 -15.15
C PRO A 389 -13.74 -3.84 -15.69
N PHE A 390 -12.49 -4.25 -15.50
CA PHE A 390 -11.28 -3.49 -15.89
C PHE A 390 -10.87 -3.68 -17.35
N ASP A 391 -11.85 -3.96 -18.22
CA ASP A 391 -11.68 -4.25 -19.64
C ASP A 391 -12.26 -3.15 -20.54
N GLN A 392 -12.51 -1.97 -19.98
CA GLN A 392 -13.01 -0.77 -20.66
C GLN A 392 -11.95 0.32 -20.73
N ASP A 393 -12.27 1.43 -21.41
CA ASP A 393 -11.44 2.64 -21.38
C ASP A 393 -11.56 3.33 -20.02
N PHE A 394 -10.43 3.68 -19.43
CA PHE A 394 -10.33 4.45 -18.19
C PHE A 394 -9.65 5.80 -18.44
N TYR A 395 -10.04 6.80 -17.65
CA TYR A 395 -9.43 8.12 -17.62
C TYR A 395 -8.84 8.41 -16.24
N LEU A 396 -7.80 9.25 -16.20
CA LEU A 396 -7.09 9.61 -14.98
C LEU A 396 -7.80 10.74 -14.24
N ILE A 397 -7.78 10.69 -12.91
CA ILE A 397 -8.26 11.72 -11.99
C ILE A 397 -7.15 12.03 -10.98
N LEU A 398 -6.95 13.33 -10.75
CA LEU A 398 -6.03 13.86 -9.74
C LEU A 398 -6.80 14.80 -8.82
N ASN A 399 -6.73 14.60 -7.51
CA ASN A 399 -7.36 15.49 -6.54
C ASN A 399 -6.65 15.49 -5.19
N VAL A 400 -7.00 16.49 -4.39
CA VAL A 400 -6.74 16.50 -2.95
C VAL A 400 -8.06 16.75 -2.24
N ALA A 401 -8.73 15.68 -1.82
CA ALA A 401 -9.92 15.78 -0.99
C ALA A 401 -9.57 16.20 0.44
N VAL A 402 -10.56 16.67 1.19
CA VAL A 402 -10.39 17.08 2.59
C VAL A 402 -11.52 16.53 3.44
N GLY A 403 -11.18 15.86 4.54
CA GLY A 403 -12.15 15.22 5.42
C GLY A 403 -12.93 14.11 4.71
N GLY A 404 -14.14 13.84 5.17
CA GLY A 404 -14.99 12.76 4.66
C GLY A 404 -15.80 12.09 5.76
N THR A 405 -16.95 11.52 5.39
CA THR A 405 -17.85 10.78 6.31
C THR A 405 -18.01 9.30 5.97
N ASN A 406 -17.09 8.76 5.17
CA ASN A 406 -17.09 7.38 4.68
C ASN A 406 -16.22 6.42 5.52
N GLY A 407 -15.71 6.87 6.67
CA GLY A 407 -14.80 6.08 7.51
C GLY A 407 -13.32 6.11 7.11
N TRP A 408 -12.94 6.82 6.04
CA TRP A 408 -11.52 7.00 5.66
C TRP A 408 -10.70 7.58 6.82
N PHE A 409 -11.26 8.58 7.51
CA PHE A 409 -10.79 9.03 8.81
C PHE A 409 -11.65 8.38 9.90
N LYS A 410 -11.06 7.50 10.71
CA LYS A 410 -11.82 6.67 11.64
C LYS A 410 -12.37 7.48 12.83
N ASP A 411 -13.66 7.33 13.11
CA ASP A 411 -14.34 7.93 14.28
C ASP A 411 -13.65 7.59 15.61
N GLY A 412 -13.59 8.60 16.49
CA GLY A 412 -13.06 8.48 17.86
C GLY A 412 -11.56 8.16 17.93
N LYS A 413 -10.81 8.40 16.85
CA LYS A 413 -9.37 8.12 16.79
C LYS A 413 -8.55 9.32 16.36
N SER A 414 -7.30 9.35 16.82
CA SER A 414 -6.28 10.29 16.35
C SER A 414 -6.71 11.76 16.38
N GLY A 415 -7.56 12.14 17.34
CA GLY A 415 -8.04 13.51 17.51
C GLY A 415 -8.99 14.02 16.43
N LYS A 416 -9.61 13.12 15.64
CA LYS A 416 -10.61 13.49 14.61
C LYS A 416 -11.72 14.37 15.23
N PRO A 417 -11.96 15.59 14.72
CA PRO A 417 -12.89 16.52 15.36
C PRO A 417 -14.36 16.35 14.96
N TRP A 418 -14.68 15.48 14.00
CA TRP A 418 -16.05 15.18 13.58
C TRP A 418 -16.38 13.69 13.74
N VAL A 419 -17.68 13.39 13.71
CA VAL A 419 -18.23 12.03 13.68
C VAL A 419 -18.95 11.85 12.35
N ASP A 420 -18.74 10.70 11.68
CA ASP A 420 -19.27 10.47 10.33
C ASP A 420 -20.80 10.54 10.26
N GLY A 421 -21.49 10.00 11.27
CA GLY A 421 -22.95 10.04 11.36
C GLY A 421 -23.54 11.39 11.79
N SER A 422 -22.71 12.42 12.04
CA SER A 422 -23.21 13.71 12.51
C SER A 422 -23.67 14.60 11.34
N PRO A 423 -24.87 15.20 11.39
CA PRO A 423 -25.30 16.18 10.40
C PRO A 423 -24.45 17.46 10.42
N SER A 424 -23.69 17.69 11.50
CA SER A 424 -22.78 18.83 11.65
C SER A 424 -21.32 18.53 11.32
N ALA A 425 -20.98 17.38 10.72
CA ALA A 425 -19.59 16.95 10.54
C ALA A 425 -18.67 18.03 9.89
N ARG A 426 -19.13 18.68 8.81
CA ARG A 426 -18.42 19.81 8.18
C ARG A 426 -18.24 21.01 9.11
N ARG A 427 -19.25 21.31 9.93
CA ARG A 427 -19.22 22.40 10.91
C ARG A 427 -18.25 22.09 12.06
N ASP A 428 -18.27 20.85 12.55
CA ASP A 428 -17.37 20.39 13.63
C ASP A 428 -15.91 20.45 13.16
N PHE A 429 -15.65 20.02 11.92
CA PHE A 429 -14.37 20.21 11.26
C PHE A 429 -13.94 21.69 11.22
N TRP A 430 -14.83 22.59 10.77
CA TRP A 430 -14.55 24.03 10.70
C TRP A 430 -14.27 24.68 12.06
N ASN A 431 -15.05 24.31 13.07
CA ASN A 431 -14.91 24.85 14.42
C ASN A 431 -13.60 24.37 15.09
N ALA A 432 -13.11 23.20 14.70
CA ALA A 432 -11.85 22.65 15.19
C ALA A 432 -10.61 23.14 14.44
N ARG A 433 -10.73 24.11 13.50
CA ARG A 433 -9.60 24.58 12.67
C ARG A 433 -8.35 24.98 13.45
N ASN A 434 -8.52 25.55 14.65
CA ASN A 434 -7.39 25.92 15.51
C ASN A 434 -6.53 24.71 15.94
N MET A 435 -7.06 23.49 15.85
CA MET A 435 -6.34 22.25 16.19
C MET A 435 -5.53 21.70 15.03
N TRP A 436 -5.99 21.85 13.79
CA TRP A 436 -5.43 21.14 12.63
C TRP A 436 -4.87 22.06 11.54
N GLN A 437 -5.31 23.32 11.45
CA GLN A 437 -4.91 24.22 10.37
C GLN A 437 -3.40 24.49 10.36
N SER A 438 -2.77 24.56 11.54
CA SER A 438 -1.32 24.74 11.66
C SER A 438 -0.49 23.56 11.13
N THR A 439 -1.12 22.39 10.94
CA THR A 439 -0.46 21.20 10.39
C THR A 439 -0.34 21.25 8.86
N TRP A 440 -1.11 22.11 8.19
CA TRP A 440 -1.08 22.31 6.74
C TRP A 440 0.17 23.10 6.33
N THR A 441 1.33 22.47 6.48
CA THR A 441 2.64 23.07 6.19
C THR A 441 2.97 23.01 4.70
N LYS A 442 2.50 21.97 4.00
CA LYS A 442 2.59 21.77 2.56
C LYS A 442 1.28 21.14 2.04
N PRO A 443 0.16 21.86 2.08
CA PRO A 443 -1.15 21.26 1.78
C PRO A 443 -1.31 20.92 0.29
N GLU A 444 -0.42 21.37 -0.59
CA GLU A 444 -0.50 21.08 -2.01
C GLU A 444 0.04 19.70 -2.42
N MET A 445 -0.66 19.05 -3.35
CA MET A 445 -0.08 17.99 -4.17
C MET A 445 0.59 18.64 -5.38
N ARG A 446 1.86 18.34 -5.63
CA ARG A 446 2.62 18.83 -6.78
C ARG A 446 2.90 17.71 -7.76
N ILE A 447 2.52 17.89 -9.02
CA ILE A 447 2.64 16.89 -10.07
C ILE A 447 3.58 17.44 -11.14
N LYS A 448 4.69 16.73 -11.32
CA LYS A 448 5.76 17.12 -12.25
C LYS A 448 5.54 16.57 -13.65
N ARG A 449 4.98 15.38 -13.77
CA ARG A 449 4.75 14.73 -15.06
C ARG A 449 3.63 13.70 -14.98
N VAL A 450 2.86 13.60 -16.06
CA VAL A 450 1.87 12.54 -16.28
C VAL A 450 2.17 11.87 -17.61
N GLN A 451 2.30 10.54 -17.59
CA GLN A 451 2.55 9.76 -18.80
C GLN A 451 1.53 8.62 -18.89
N MET A 452 0.93 8.46 -20.06
CA MET A 452 -0.01 7.38 -20.35
C MET A 452 0.40 6.69 -21.65
N TRP A 453 0.45 5.37 -21.59
CA TRP A 453 0.82 4.52 -22.70
C TRP A 453 -0.24 3.46 -22.94
N GLN A 454 -0.69 3.34 -24.18
CA GLN A 454 -1.68 2.37 -24.63
C GLN A 454 -0.98 1.09 -25.06
N GLU A 455 -1.40 -0.07 -24.56
CA GLU A 455 -0.92 -1.36 -25.05
C GLU A 455 -1.31 -1.55 -26.54
N SER A 456 -0.38 -2.10 -27.33
CA SER A 456 -0.59 -2.39 -28.75
C SER A 456 -1.73 -3.37 -28.97
N GLY A 457 -2.56 -3.12 -29.99
CA GLY A 457 -3.76 -3.90 -30.29
C GLY A 457 -5.06 -3.29 -29.76
N PHE A 458 -4.97 -2.26 -28.91
CA PHE A 458 -6.13 -1.55 -28.35
C PHE A 458 -6.12 -0.07 -28.77
N ASN A 459 -7.32 0.52 -28.90
CA ASN A 459 -7.52 1.92 -29.25
C ASN A 459 -6.72 2.42 -30.48
N GLY A 460 -6.52 1.55 -31.47
CA GLY A 460 -5.80 1.88 -32.70
C GLY A 460 -4.27 1.95 -32.55
N CYS A 461 -3.71 1.57 -31.39
CA CYS A 461 -2.26 1.47 -31.22
C CYS A 461 -1.68 0.29 -32.00
N ALA A 462 -0.76 0.58 -32.93
CA ALA A 462 0.01 -0.39 -33.69
C ALA A 462 1.51 -0.10 -33.51
N ALA A 463 2.12 -0.64 -32.44
CA ALA A 463 3.51 -0.39 -32.06
C ALA A 463 4.50 -1.50 -32.47
#